data_AF-A0A1I8MN55-F1
#
_entry.id   AF-A0A1I8MN55-F1
#
_cell.length_a   1.000
_cell.length_b   1.000
_cell.length_c   1.000
_cell.angle_alpha   90.00
_cell.angle_beta   90.00
_cell.angle_gamma   90.00
#
_symmetry.space_group_name_H-M   'P 1'
#
loop_
_entity.id
_entity.type
_entity.pdbx_description
1 polymer ?
#
loop_
_entity_poly.entity_id
_entity_poly.type
_entity_poly.pdbx_seq_one_letter_code
_entity_poly.pdbx_strand_id
1 'polypeptide(L)'
;MAEDKSKLNVTNNNNNNNTSVIYKQTTKPNKSKHRDKSDLGPNFVAPDGGWGWVVCIATGLSNLSLFPPHQQYGLIYRQRLENFGFDVKEITTIINSEFAISSLVGLINGAMFRRFSFRQVAMLGTLMAFTGIFFSAFCENFLEYFVCFSAIYGFGLGLSKSANSLAVNTYFKNRRRRATGFALTITGLGSVVFPQIAILLLSHYGAQGSILIFAALMLNAFMCSLTLQPVLWHSTTKTAEEETIEDTNTSGKENINFKCKYCQNKEREKDMELDMGEYEITEPCGTPLIARSNDGWFGSKLSLNKEARYYRTRQISESGGGYGVEENREKCFPKIASKASIYSKADREFLTSCTCAEEKLLLEKNLQNTQKVQEAKQPHPKSKDQENEKEDAERERLSLCQKIVLFFDLDLLRDFTFVNLAVGMAIMMFGEINFSVLTPFILNSFGYNDRQISLAMSLLSGMDIIVRFFGPFALEKVKLSNSVLFAIGILIVMIGRLLVTLTNSFEVVLMLFVVIGFGKGFRMLFAPLIVPSYVPLNRLPAASGLQLIITSITSFTLGPLLGSITDKFGYAVTIHCMNALTCLMLLFWLLEYLIRSRRSNMKINR
;
A
#
# COMPACT_ATOMS: atom_id res chain seq x y z
N MET A 1 1.29 59.24 72.89
CA MET A 1 1.09 57.79 73.06
C MET A 1 -0.42 57.56 72.95
N ALA A 2 -0.96 57.00 71.87
CA ALA A 2 -0.35 56.55 70.62
C ALA A 2 -1.45 56.56 69.52
N GLU A 3 -0.99 56.42 68.29
CA GLU A 3 -1.72 56.41 67.01
C GLU A 3 -1.92 57.74 66.30
N ASP A 4 -1.43 57.68 65.07
CA ASP A 4 -1.20 58.70 64.08
C ASP A 4 -2.11 58.40 62.87
N LYS A 5 -2.62 59.45 62.24
CA LYS A 5 -2.72 59.60 60.79
C LYS A 5 -3.52 60.86 60.46
N SER A 6 -2.81 61.85 59.94
CA SER A 6 -3.39 63.02 59.26
C SER A 6 -3.30 62.87 57.74
N LYS A 7 -4.41 63.19 57.05
CA LYS A 7 -4.50 63.47 55.61
C LYS A 7 -4.55 64.99 55.38
N LEU A 8 -4.18 65.38 54.15
CA LEU A 8 -4.67 66.48 53.26
C LEU A 8 -3.46 67.15 52.58
N ASN A 9 -3.44 67.63 51.33
CA ASN A 9 -4.34 67.68 50.16
C ASN A 9 -3.51 68.29 48.99
N VAL A 10 -4.10 68.42 47.78
CA VAL A 10 -3.83 69.47 46.74
C VAL A 10 -3.03 69.11 45.43
N THR A 11 -3.82 69.02 44.33
CA THR A 11 -3.69 69.44 42.90
C THR A 11 -2.62 68.97 41.89
N ASN A 12 -3.16 68.72 40.67
CA ASN A 12 -2.78 69.21 39.32
C ASN A 12 -2.13 68.30 38.25
N ASN A 13 -2.82 68.30 37.09
CA ASN A 13 -2.44 68.01 35.69
C ASN A 13 -0.94 68.01 35.30
N ASN A 14 -0.48 66.96 34.60
CA ASN A 14 -0.33 66.90 33.11
C ASN A 14 0.63 65.78 32.65
N ASN A 15 0.15 65.02 31.65
CA ASN A 15 0.84 64.39 30.52
C ASN A 15 2.01 63.39 30.67
N ASN A 16 1.76 62.24 30.01
CA ASN A 16 2.67 61.35 29.28
C ASN A 16 3.71 60.55 30.10
N ASN A 17 3.46 59.25 30.25
CA ASN A 17 4.17 58.21 29.50
C ASN A 17 3.79 56.78 29.95
N ASN A 18 3.55 55.93 28.94
CA ASN A 18 3.87 54.50 28.89
C ASN A 18 3.55 53.63 30.11
N THR A 19 2.40 52.95 30.04
CA THR A 19 2.30 51.58 30.57
C THR A 19 1.70 50.69 29.48
N SER A 20 2.58 50.00 28.76
CA SER A 20 2.24 48.83 27.95
C SER A 20 1.61 47.78 28.87
N VAL A 21 0.31 47.55 28.71
CA VAL A 21 -0.37 46.42 29.36
C VAL A 21 0.13 45.15 28.69
N ILE A 22 1.08 44.48 29.36
CA ILE A 22 1.51 43.12 29.06
C ILE A 22 0.30 42.22 29.34
N TYR A 23 -0.53 41.97 28.33
CA TYR A 23 -1.41 40.81 28.37
C TYR A 23 -0.52 39.57 28.23
N LYS A 24 -0.17 38.94 29.35
CA LYS A 24 0.23 37.53 29.36
C LYS A 24 -0.92 36.75 28.71
N GLN A 25 -0.69 36.20 27.53
CA GLN A 25 -1.51 35.12 26.99
C GLN A 25 -1.44 33.99 28.02
N THR A 26 -2.45 33.96 28.88
CA THR A 26 -2.70 32.87 29.81
C THR A 26 -2.82 31.60 28.99
N THR A 27 -1.88 30.71 29.25
CA THR A 27 -1.90 29.27 29.03
C THR A 27 -3.33 28.73 28.96
N LYS A 28 -3.92 28.69 27.76
CA LYS A 28 -4.90 27.65 27.47
C LYS A 28 -4.13 26.35 27.62
N PRO A 29 -4.59 25.37 28.42
CA PRO A 29 -3.97 24.05 28.37
C PRO A 29 -4.03 23.63 26.91
N ASN A 30 -2.87 23.46 26.29
CA ASN A 30 -2.79 22.88 24.96
C ASN A 30 -3.46 21.52 25.13
N LYS A 31 -4.72 21.37 24.68
CA LYS A 31 -5.40 20.08 24.68
C LYS A 31 -4.39 19.13 24.08
N SER A 32 -3.92 18.13 24.82
CA SER A 32 -2.94 17.19 24.30
C SER A 32 -3.52 16.66 23.01
N LYS A 33 -3.00 17.12 21.87
CA LYS A 33 -3.49 16.71 20.55
C LYS A 33 -3.33 15.21 20.60
N HIS A 34 -4.44 14.46 20.55
CA HIS A 34 -4.42 13.01 20.74
C HIS A 34 -3.39 12.46 19.75
N ARG A 35 -2.23 12.05 20.26
CA ARG A 35 -1.10 11.69 19.41
C ARG A 35 -1.53 10.51 18.58
N ASP A 36 -1.41 10.65 17.26
CA ASP A 36 -1.76 9.59 16.32
C ASP A 36 -0.84 8.40 16.62
N LYS A 37 -1.42 7.24 16.97
CA LYS A 37 -0.62 6.07 17.33
C LYS A 37 0.11 5.48 16.12
N SER A 38 -0.29 5.85 14.91
CA SER A 38 0.41 5.46 13.68
C SER A 38 1.62 6.32 13.38
N ASP A 39 1.76 7.48 14.04
CA ASP A 39 2.90 8.38 13.86
C ASP A 39 4.10 7.94 14.72
N LEU A 40 5.05 7.28 14.05
CA LEU A 40 6.28 6.77 14.65
C LEU A 40 7.35 7.87 14.82
N GLY A 41 7.13 9.07 14.28
CA GLY A 41 8.06 10.20 14.36
C GLY A 41 9.17 10.19 13.28
N PRO A 42 9.82 11.35 13.05
CA PRO A 42 10.78 11.53 11.94
C PRO A 42 12.08 10.72 12.09
N ASN A 43 12.43 10.33 13.32
CA ASN A 43 13.67 9.61 13.64
C ASN A 43 13.47 8.08 13.75
N PHE A 44 12.33 7.55 13.32
CA PHE A 44 12.05 6.12 13.43
C PHE A 44 12.92 5.30 12.46
N VAL A 45 13.72 4.40 13.03
CA VAL A 45 14.47 3.38 12.28
C VAL A 45 13.88 2.02 12.60
N ALA A 46 13.49 1.29 11.55
CA ALA A 46 12.97 -0.06 11.70
C ALA A 46 14.06 -1.02 12.23
N PRO A 47 13.73 -1.95 13.14
CA PRO A 47 14.71 -2.85 13.75
C PRO A 47 15.36 -3.83 12.77
N ASP A 48 14.68 -4.21 11.67
CA ASP A 48 15.20 -5.10 10.61
C ASP A 48 15.80 -6.45 11.11
N GLY A 49 15.45 -6.87 12.32
CA GLY A 49 15.98 -8.04 13.01
C GLY A 49 15.40 -8.23 14.41
N GLY A 50 16.03 -9.10 15.22
CA GLY A 50 15.65 -9.35 16.61
C GLY A 50 14.19 -9.81 16.76
N TRP A 51 13.41 -9.08 17.56
CA TRP A 51 11.97 -9.35 17.79
C TRP A 51 11.14 -9.31 16.50
N GLY A 52 11.61 -8.64 15.44
CA GLY A 52 10.95 -8.66 14.13
C GLY A 52 10.77 -10.08 13.58
N TRP A 53 11.71 -11.00 13.80
CA TRP A 53 11.58 -12.39 13.37
C TRP A 53 10.54 -13.17 14.19
N VAL A 54 10.40 -12.85 15.48
CA VAL A 54 9.33 -13.38 16.33
C VAL A 54 7.97 -12.93 15.80
N VAL A 55 7.83 -11.64 15.48
CA VAL A 55 6.61 -11.07 14.86
C VAL A 55 6.32 -11.73 13.50
N CYS A 56 7.34 -11.99 12.69
CA CYS A 56 7.21 -12.66 11.40
C CYS A 56 6.67 -14.10 11.55
N ILE A 57 7.26 -14.88 12.45
CA ILE A 57 6.81 -16.26 12.74
C ILE A 57 5.39 -16.24 13.33
N ALA A 58 5.13 -15.37 14.31
CA ALA A 58 3.81 -15.24 14.92
C ALA A 58 2.74 -14.84 13.91
N THR A 59 3.06 -13.95 12.98
CA THR A 59 2.15 -13.57 11.88
C THR A 59 1.87 -14.76 10.96
N GLY A 60 2.90 -15.53 10.61
CA GLY A 60 2.75 -16.76 9.83
C GLY A 60 1.88 -17.80 10.52
N LEU A 61 2.11 -18.07 11.80
CA LEU A 61 1.34 -19.02 12.62
C LEU A 61 -0.10 -18.55 12.89
N SER A 62 -0.29 -17.24 13.07
CA SER A 62 -1.62 -16.61 13.19
C SER A 62 -2.44 -16.86 11.93
N ASN A 63 -1.87 -16.56 10.76
CA ASN A 63 -2.52 -16.82 9.48
C ASN A 63 -2.74 -18.33 9.25
N LEU A 64 -1.75 -19.17 9.58
CA LEU A 64 -1.85 -20.63 9.50
C LEU A 64 -3.05 -21.17 10.30
N SER A 65 -3.39 -20.53 11.42
CA SER A 65 -4.52 -20.92 12.27
C SER A 65 -5.86 -20.32 11.83
N LEU A 66 -5.85 -19.14 11.16
CA LEU A 66 -7.06 -18.42 10.74
C LEU A 66 -7.65 -18.90 9.41
N PHE A 67 -6.80 -19.19 8.42
CA PHE A 67 -7.25 -19.57 7.07
C PHE A 67 -7.86 -20.97 6.89
N PRO A 68 -7.62 -22.00 7.73
CA PRO A 68 -8.08 -23.36 7.45
C PRO A 68 -9.61 -23.49 7.26
N PRO A 69 -10.49 -22.88 8.07
CA PRO A 69 -11.93 -22.92 7.83
C PRO A 69 -12.34 -22.38 6.46
N HIS A 70 -11.66 -21.32 5.99
CA HIS A 70 -11.87 -20.77 4.65
C HIS A 70 -11.32 -21.71 3.56
N GLN A 71 -10.09 -22.19 3.70
CA GLN A 71 -9.43 -23.04 2.70
C GLN A 71 -10.09 -24.42 2.55
N GLN A 72 -10.59 -24.99 3.66
CA GLN A 72 -11.21 -26.30 3.72
C GLN A 72 -12.74 -26.21 3.74
N TYR A 73 -13.32 -25.07 3.35
CA TYR A 73 -14.76 -24.85 3.38
C TYR A 73 -15.52 -25.98 2.67
N GLY A 74 -15.10 -26.33 1.45
CA GLY A 74 -15.74 -27.38 0.69
C GLY A 74 -15.51 -28.80 1.20
N LEU A 75 -14.53 -29.05 2.06
CA LEU A 75 -14.38 -30.36 2.71
C LEU A 75 -15.22 -30.43 3.99
N ILE A 76 -15.11 -29.41 4.85
CA ILE A 76 -15.71 -29.41 6.19
C ILE A 76 -17.23 -29.22 6.11
N TYR A 77 -17.70 -28.29 5.27
CA TYR A 77 -19.09 -27.87 5.27
C TYR A 77 -19.95 -28.58 4.22
N ARG A 78 -19.36 -29.23 3.19
CA ARG A 78 -20.12 -29.90 2.10
C ARG A 78 -21.22 -30.80 2.62
N GLN A 79 -20.85 -31.86 3.35
CA GLN A 79 -21.82 -32.86 3.81
C GLN A 79 -22.87 -32.26 4.76
N ARG A 80 -22.47 -31.30 5.59
CA ARG A 80 -23.38 -30.65 6.55
C ARG A 80 -24.40 -29.76 5.84
N LEU A 81 -23.97 -28.94 4.88
CA LEU A 81 -24.85 -28.06 4.12
C LEU A 81 -25.80 -28.86 3.21
N GLU A 82 -25.30 -29.94 2.60
CA GLU A 82 -26.14 -30.88 1.83
C GLU A 82 -27.21 -31.55 2.72
N ASN A 83 -26.86 -31.96 3.94
CA ASN A 83 -27.83 -32.56 4.88
C ASN A 83 -28.94 -31.60 5.31
N PHE A 84 -28.66 -30.29 5.39
CA PHE A 84 -29.67 -29.27 5.65
C PHE A 84 -30.42 -28.82 4.38
N GLY A 85 -30.10 -29.40 3.22
CA GLY A 85 -30.79 -29.12 1.96
C GLY A 85 -30.42 -27.78 1.33
N PHE A 86 -29.20 -27.26 1.58
CA PHE A 86 -28.76 -26.00 0.99
C PHE A 86 -28.49 -26.16 -0.50
N ASP A 87 -28.95 -25.20 -1.29
CA ASP A 87 -28.65 -25.13 -2.72
C ASP A 87 -27.18 -24.71 -2.94
N VAL A 88 -26.57 -25.08 -4.08
CA VAL A 88 -25.18 -24.64 -4.37
C VAL A 88 -25.11 -23.12 -4.46
N LYS A 89 -26.17 -22.44 -4.94
CA LYS A 89 -26.30 -20.97 -4.87
C LYS A 89 -26.11 -20.41 -3.45
N GLU A 90 -26.61 -21.08 -2.42
CA GLU A 90 -26.52 -20.62 -1.03
C GLU A 90 -25.09 -20.84 -0.49
N ILE A 91 -24.53 -22.02 -0.77
CA ILE A 91 -23.16 -22.40 -0.42
C ILE A 91 -22.16 -21.41 -1.04
N THR A 92 -22.26 -21.12 -2.33
CA THR A 92 -21.36 -20.16 -2.99
C THR A 92 -21.59 -18.73 -2.51
N THR A 93 -22.83 -18.36 -2.18
CA THR A 93 -23.13 -17.02 -1.64
C THR A 93 -22.45 -16.80 -0.30
N ILE A 94 -22.44 -17.79 0.60
CA ILE A 94 -21.81 -17.69 1.92
C ILE A 94 -20.31 -17.39 1.79
N ILE A 95 -19.57 -18.18 1.03
CA ILE A 95 -18.12 -18.04 0.90
C ILE A 95 -17.70 -16.79 0.10
N ASN A 96 -18.43 -16.43 -0.96
CA ASN A 96 -18.11 -15.21 -1.72
C ASN A 96 -18.43 -13.94 -0.92
N SER A 97 -19.46 -13.99 -0.07
CA SER A 97 -19.79 -12.88 0.84
C SER A 97 -18.74 -12.75 1.95
N GLU A 98 -18.24 -13.87 2.49
CA GLU A 98 -17.11 -13.88 3.45
C GLU A 98 -15.88 -13.16 2.86
N PHE A 99 -15.49 -13.54 1.64
CA PHE A 99 -14.35 -12.95 0.97
C PHE A 99 -14.54 -11.45 0.63
N ALA A 100 -15.75 -11.07 0.20
CA ALA A 100 -16.08 -9.68 -0.07
C ALA A 100 -16.02 -8.82 1.21
N ILE A 101 -16.61 -9.29 2.31
CA ILE A 101 -16.60 -8.58 3.59
C ILE A 101 -15.16 -8.46 4.11
N SER A 102 -14.37 -9.53 4.06
CA SER A 102 -12.95 -9.51 4.45
C SER A 102 -12.13 -8.48 3.66
N SER A 103 -12.42 -8.34 2.36
CA SER A 103 -11.75 -7.37 1.48
C SER A 103 -12.19 -5.93 1.75
N LEU A 104 -13.47 -5.70 2.07
CA LEU A 104 -14.02 -4.38 2.38
C LEU A 104 -13.50 -3.81 3.71
N VAL A 105 -13.11 -4.65 4.68
CA VAL A 105 -12.43 -4.20 5.91
C VAL A 105 -11.19 -3.37 5.60
N GLY A 106 -10.53 -3.65 4.46
CA GLY A 106 -9.36 -2.91 3.98
C GLY A 106 -9.57 -1.39 3.89
N LEU A 107 -10.80 -0.94 3.64
CA LEU A 107 -11.15 0.48 3.51
C LEU A 107 -11.15 1.22 4.85
N ILE A 108 -11.38 0.50 5.94
CA ILE A 108 -11.49 1.06 7.31
C ILE A 108 -10.11 1.14 7.98
N ASN A 109 -9.12 0.40 7.47
CA ASN A 109 -7.77 0.29 8.04
C ASN A 109 -7.12 1.64 8.37
N GLY A 110 -7.16 2.61 7.46
CA GLY A 110 -6.54 3.91 7.67
C GLY A 110 -7.14 4.68 8.86
N ALA A 111 -8.47 4.66 9.02
CA ALA A 111 -9.11 5.28 10.17
C ALA A 111 -8.86 4.51 11.47
N MET A 112 -8.85 3.18 11.38
CA MET A 112 -8.65 2.28 12.51
C MET A 112 -7.24 2.40 13.11
N PHE A 113 -6.19 2.32 12.31
CA PHE A 113 -4.81 2.34 12.80
C PHE A 113 -4.34 3.71 13.33
N ARG A 114 -5.07 4.79 13.04
CA ARG A 114 -4.85 6.09 13.69
C ARG A 114 -5.19 6.08 15.18
N ARG A 115 -6.18 5.27 15.58
CA ARG A 115 -6.71 5.20 16.96
C ARG A 115 -6.23 3.96 17.72
N PHE A 116 -6.08 2.85 17.01
CA PHE A 116 -5.78 1.54 17.56
C PHE A 116 -4.44 1.01 17.06
N SER A 117 -3.72 0.33 17.95
CA SER A 117 -2.48 -0.37 17.57
C SER A 117 -2.77 -1.66 16.78
N PHE A 118 -1.83 -2.11 15.95
CA PHE A 118 -1.97 -3.39 15.24
C PHE A 118 -2.19 -4.58 16.19
N ARG A 119 -1.62 -4.54 17.41
CA ARG A 119 -1.89 -5.56 18.43
C ARG A 119 -3.37 -5.64 18.82
N GLN A 120 -3.97 -4.50 19.15
CA GLN A 120 -5.38 -4.43 19.57
C GLN A 120 -6.32 -4.87 18.46
N VAL A 121 -6.03 -4.45 17.22
CA VAL A 121 -6.81 -4.84 16.04
C VAL A 121 -6.68 -6.35 15.78
N ALA A 122 -5.48 -6.92 15.88
CA ALA A 122 -5.27 -8.35 15.70
C ALA A 122 -6.00 -9.20 16.75
N MET A 123 -5.96 -8.78 18.03
CA MET A 123 -6.68 -9.45 19.12
C MET A 123 -8.20 -9.42 18.90
N LEU A 124 -8.75 -8.26 18.53
CA LEU A 124 -10.18 -8.14 18.23
C LEU A 124 -10.56 -8.99 17.02
N GLY A 125 -9.79 -8.92 15.94
CA GLY A 125 -10.04 -9.67 14.72
C GLY A 125 -10.00 -11.18 14.92
N THR A 126 -9.02 -11.69 15.68
CA THR A 126 -8.89 -13.13 15.98
C THR A 126 -10.00 -13.63 16.89
N LEU A 127 -10.38 -12.88 17.93
CA LEU A 127 -11.49 -13.24 18.81
C LEU A 127 -12.81 -13.29 18.04
N MET A 128 -13.03 -12.32 17.15
CA MET A 128 -14.23 -12.25 16.35
C MET A 128 -14.26 -13.32 15.24
N ALA A 129 -13.11 -13.66 14.67
CA ALA A 129 -13.01 -14.79 13.75
C ALA A 129 -13.30 -16.13 14.46
N PHE A 130 -12.79 -16.31 15.68
CA PHE A 130 -13.11 -17.46 16.54
C PHE A 130 -14.61 -17.57 16.81
N THR A 131 -15.26 -16.48 17.25
CA THR A 131 -16.70 -16.52 17.56
C THR A 131 -17.53 -16.85 16.32
N GLY A 132 -17.18 -16.30 15.15
CA GLY A 132 -17.88 -16.62 13.90
C GLY A 132 -17.83 -18.10 13.54
N ILE A 133 -16.65 -18.73 13.59
CA ILE A 133 -16.51 -20.17 13.29
C ILE A 133 -17.09 -21.04 14.41
N PHE A 134 -16.92 -20.67 15.67
CA PHE A 134 -17.49 -21.40 16.81
C PHE A 134 -19.01 -21.48 16.72
N PHE A 135 -19.69 -20.36 16.50
CA PHE A 135 -21.15 -20.35 16.35
C PHE A 135 -21.61 -21.04 15.06
N SER A 136 -20.80 -21.05 13.99
CA SER A 136 -21.13 -21.78 12.76
C SER A 136 -21.36 -23.29 12.97
N ALA A 137 -20.79 -23.87 14.03
CA ALA A 137 -21.00 -25.28 14.36
C ALA A 137 -22.45 -25.60 14.78
N PHE A 138 -23.19 -24.60 15.25
CA PHE A 138 -24.57 -24.73 15.73
C PHE A 138 -25.59 -24.17 14.73
N CYS A 139 -25.14 -23.69 13.57
CA CYS A 139 -26.04 -23.16 12.55
C CYS A 139 -26.72 -24.29 11.77
N GLU A 140 -28.00 -24.07 11.48
CA GLU A 140 -28.87 -24.98 10.71
C GLU A 140 -29.53 -24.26 9.53
N ASN A 141 -29.61 -22.92 9.55
CA ASN A 141 -30.27 -22.12 8.52
C ASN A 141 -29.29 -21.25 7.71
N PHE A 142 -29.65 -20.93 6.46
CA PHE A 142 -28.82 -20.10 5.58
C PHE A 142 -28.44 -18.75 6.22
N LEU A 143 -29.40 -18.05 6.83
CA LEU A 143 -29.17 -16.75 7.46
C LEU A 143 -28.18 -16.85 8.63
N GLU A 144 -28.22 -17.94 9.41
CA GLU A 144 -27.32 -18.15 10.52
C GLU A 144 -25.88 -18.35 10.03
N TYR A 145 -25.67 -19.17 8.99
CA TYR A 145 -24.37 -19.32 8.35
C TYR A 145 -23.89 -18.02 7.70
N PHE A 146 -24.77 -17.27 7.06
CA PHE A 146 -24.41 -15.98 6.47
C PHE A 146 -23.91 -14.99 7.54
N VAL A 147 -24.59 -14.92 8.70
CA VAL A 147 -24.16 -14.05 9.80
C VAL A 147 -22.86 -14.55 10.44
N CYS A 148 -22.77 -15.83 10.79
CA CYS A 148 -21.63 -16.37 11.53
C CYS A 148 -20.37 -16.52 10.65
N PHE A 149 -20.52 -17.16 9.49
CA PHE A 149 -19.41 -17.45 8.57
C PHE A 149 -19.08 -16.26 7.66
N SER A 150 -20.06 -15.62 7.03
CA SER A 150 -19.76 -14.52 6.11
C SER A 150 -19.46 -13.22 6.82
N ALA A 151 -20.36 -12.76 7.68
CA ALA A 151 -20.22 -11.44 8.31
C ALA A 151 -19.19 -11.43 9.45
N ILE A 152 -19.42 -12.24 10.49
CA ILE A 152 -18.58 -12.24 11.70
C ILE A 152 -17.18 -12.78 11.38
N TYR A 153 -17.08 -13.98 10.82
CA TYR A 153 -15.76 -14.54 10.48
C TYR A 153 -15.05 -13.72 9.37
N GLY A 154 -15.75 -13.29 8.31
CA GLY A 154 -15.16 -12.47 7.24
C GLY A 154 -14.60 -11.13 7.73
N PHE A 155 -15.34 -10.40 8.57
CA PHE A 155 -14.84 -9.13 9.16
C PHE A 155 -13.63 -9.40 10.09
N GLY A 156 -13.64 -10.52 10.84
CA GLY A 156 -12.57 -10.87 11.79
C GLY A 156 -11.28 -11.23 11.07
N LEU A 157 -11.41 -12.03 10.01
CA LEU A 157 -10.33 -12.40 9.11
C LEU A 157 -9.72 -11.15 8.45
N GLY A 158 -10.56 -10.21 7.98
CA GLY A 158 -10.13 -8.95 7.38
C GLY A 158 -9.31 -8.06 8.33
N LEU A 159 -9.78 -7.92 9.58
CA LEU A 159 -9.08 -7.16 10.63
C LEU A 159 -7.71 -7.78 10.97
N SER A 160 -7.69 -9.10 11.20
CA SER A 160 -6.46 -9.79 11.58
C SER A 160 -5.44 -9.78 10.44
N LYS A 161 -5.84 -10.05 9.20
CA LYS A 161 -4.98 -9.98 8.00
C LYS A 161 -4.35 -8.59 7.83
N SER A 162 -5.13 -7.54 8.06
CA SER A 162 -4.66 -6.16 7.97
C SER A 162 -3.65 -5.82 9.05
N ALA A 163 -3.90 -6.21 10.30
CA ALA A 163 -3.00 -6.00 11.42
C ALA A 163 -1.68 -6.77 11.29
N ASN A 164 -1.76 -8.05 10.92
CA ASN A 164 -0.61 -8.92 10.67
C ASN A 164 0.29 -8.37 9.56
N SER A 165 -0.30 -7.94 8.44
CA SER A 165 0.43 -7.31 7.34
C SER A 165 1.13 -6.02 7.80
N LEU A 166 0.42 -5.16 8.53
CA LEU A 166 0.99 -3.91 9.05
C LEU A 166 2.15 -4.14 10.02
N ALA A 167 2.04 -5.14 10.90
CA ALA A 167 3.09 -5.49 11.85
C ALA A 167 4.39 -5.89 11.13
N VAL A 168 4.34 -6.83 10.19
CA VAL A 168 5.53 -7.26 9.45
C VAL A 168 6.15 -6.09 8.67
N ASN A 169 5.31 -5.25 8.06
CA ASN A 169 5.77 -4.11 7.26
C ASN A 169 6.37 -2.97 8.08
N THR A 170 6.08 -2.89 9.39
CA THR A 170 6.63 -1.86 10.29
C THR A 170 7.93 -2.30 10.97
N TYR A 171 8.10 -3.60 11.21
CA TYR A 171 9.33 -4.15 11.80
C TYR A 171 10.48 -4.30 10.81
N PHE A 172 10.18 -4.48 9.52
CA PHE A 172 11.19 -4.66 8.48
C PHE A 172 11.11 -3.58 7.40
N LYS A 173 12.24 -2.95 7.11
CA LYS A 173 12.43 -2.01 6.02
C LYS A 173 13.27 -2.65 4.91
N ASN A 174 14.53 -3.00 5.19
CA ASN A 174 15.46 -3.54 4.20
C ASN A 174 15.16 -5.02 3.89
N ARG A 175 14.76 -5.81 4.90
CA ARG A 175 14.50 -7.26 4.74
C ARG A 175 13.02 -7.60 4.56
N ARG A 176 12.19 -6.61 4.23
CA ARG A 176 10.72 -6.73 4.18
C ARG A 176 10.23 -7.83 3.24
N ARG A 177 10.76 -7.90 2.01
CA ARG A 177 10.35 -8.91 1.02
C ARG A 177 10.62 -10.33 1.52
N ARG A 178 11.78 -10.54 2.17
CA ARG A 178 12.16 -11.83 2.75
C ARG A 178 11.27 -12.20 3.94
N ALA A 179 11.01 -11.26 4.85
CA ALA A 179 10.14 -11.48 6.01
C ALA A 179 8.69 -11.79 5.60
N THR A 180 8.11 -11.00 4.69
CA THR A 180 6.76 -11.26 4.18
C THR A 180 6.68 -12.59 3.43
N GLY A 181 7.69 -12.92 2.62
CA GLY A 181 7.79 -14.21 1.94
C GLY A 181 7.84 -15.39 2.91
N PHE A 182 8.62 -15.27 3.99
CA PHE A 182 8.72 -16.30 5.02
C PHE A 182 7.38 -16.51 5.76
N ALA A 183 6.73 -15.44 6.22
CA ALA A 183 5.41 -15.51 6.86
C ALA A 183 4.34 -16.13 5.94
N LEU A 184 4.38 -15.79 4.65
CA LEU A 184 3.50 -16.37 3.64
C LEU A 184 3.77 -17.86 3.37
N THR A 185 5.03 -18.30 3.49
CA THR A 185 5.40 -19.71 3.35
C THR A 185 4.84 -20.54 4.51
N ILE A 186 4.96 -20.04 5.74
CA ILE A 186 4.33 -20.66 6.93
C ILE A 186 2.81 -20.77 6.72
N THR A 187 2.18 -19.70 6.26
CA THR A 187 0.73 -19.72 5.95
C THR A 187 0.40 -20.75 4.87
N GLY A 188 1.25 -20.86 3.84
CA GLY A 188 1.11 -21.81 2.75
C GLY A 188 1.10 -23.25 3.23
N LEU A 189 1.99 -23.63 4.16
CA LEU A 189 2.08 -25.01 4.67
C LEU A 189 0.73 -25.54 5.18
N GLY A 190 -0.11 -24.68 5.74
CA GLY A 190 -1.47 -25.04 6.14
C GLY A 190 -2.31 -25.60 5.00
N SER A 191 -2.26 -24.97 3.83
CA SER A 191 -3.04 -25.41 2.67
C SER A 191 -2.65 -26.80 2.14
N VAL A 192 -1.47 -27.31 2.52
CA VAL A 192 -1.01 -28.67 2.21
C VAL A 192 -1.46 -29.66 3.26
N VAL A 193 -1.35 -29.29 4.54
CA VAL A 193 -1.58 -30.20 5.68
C VAL A 193 -3.05 -30.27 6.07
N PHE A 194 -3.77 -29.16 6.06
CA PHE A 194 -5.16 -29.10 6.55
C PHE A 194 -6.19 -29.89 5.74
N PRO A 195 -6.07 -30.15 4.43
CA PRO A 195 -6.96 -31.09 3.75
C PRO A 195 -6.94 -32.50 4.37
N GLN A 196 -5.75 -32.99 4.74
CA GLN A 196 -5.59 -34.30 5.38
C GLN A 196 -6.15 -34.30 6.80
N ILE A 197 -5.82 -33.26 7.58
CA ILE A 197 -6.35 -33.09 8.94
C ILE A 197 -7.88 -32.98 8.91
N ALA A 198 -8.45 -32.22 7.98
CA ALA A 198 -9.90 -32.04 7.87
C ALA A 198 -10.61 -33.37 7.67
N ILE A 199 -10.09 -34.26 6.81
CA ILE A 199 -10.72 -35.56 6.55
C ILE A 199 -10.56 -36.52 7.72
N LEU A 200 -9.41 -36.50 8.41
CA LEU A 200 -9.24 -37.25 9.66
C LEU A 200 -10.25 -36.80 10.72
N LEU A 201 -10.41 -35.49 10.91
CA LEU A 201 -11.39 -34.92 11.84
C LEU A 201 -12.83 -35.26 11.45
N LEU A 202 -13.16 -35.19 10.16
CA LEU A 202 -14.49 -35.56 9.65
C LEU A 202 -14.80 -37.03 9.91
N SER A 203 -13.82 -37.92 9.74
CA SER A 203 -14.02 -39.37 9.94
C SER A 203 -14.26 -39.76 11.41
N HIS A 204 -13.68 -39.02 12.37
CA HIS A 204 -13.78 -39.34 13.79
C HIS A 204 -14.87 -38.53 14.53
N TYR A 205 -15.05 -37.25 14.19
CA TYR A 205 -15.90 -36.31 14.93
C TYR A 205 -17.06 -35.73 14.10
N GLY A 206 -17.13 -36.06 12.80
CA GLY A 206 -18.10 -35.48 11.88
C GLY A 206 -17.85 -33.98 11.62
N ALA A 207 -18.73 -33.36 10.83
CA ALA A 207 -18.61 -31.95 10.45
C ALA A 207 -18.66 -31.00 11.65
N GLN A 208 -19.61 -31.20 12.57
CA GLN A 208 -19.78 -30.31 13.72
C GLN A 208 -18.57 -30.32 14.66
N GLY A 209 -18.06 -31.51 15.01
CA GLY A 209 -16.86 -31.63 15.85
C GLY A 209 -15.62 -31.08 15.15
N SER A 210 -15.50 -31.27 13.83
CA SER A 210 -14.42 -30.69 13.03
C SER A 210 -14.42 -29.15 13.08
N ILE A 211 -15.58 -28.52 12.89
CA ILE A 211 -15.73 -27.06 12.96
C ILE A 211 -15.30 -26.54 14.33
N LEU A 212 -15.71 -27.19 15.43
CA LEU A 212 -15.32 -26.80 16.78
C LEU A 212 -13.81 -26.93 17.04
N ILE A 213 -13.17 -27.98 16.51
CA ILE A 213 -11.72 -28.16 16.62
C ILE A 213 -10.98 -27.09 15.81
N PHE A 214 -11.45 -26.76 14.61
CA PHE A 214 -10.90 -25.65 13.84
C PHE A 214 -11.12 -24.29 14.54
N ALA A 215 -12.27 -24.08 15.20
CA ALA A 215 -12.46 -22.90 16.05
C ALA A 215 -11.43 -22.86 17.19
N ALA A 216 -11.21 -23.96 17.89
CA ALA A 216 -10.18 -24.04 18.94
C ALA A 216 -8.77 -23.74 18.39
N LEU A 217 -8.44 -24.21 17.18
CA LEU A 217 -7.19 -23.89 16.51
C LEU A 217 -7.02 -22.37 16.30
N MET A 218 -8.09 -21.64 15.99
CA MET A 218 -8.05 -20.19 15.80
C MET A 218 -7.70 -19.41 17.07
N LEU A 219 -7.94 -19.96 18.28
CA LEU A 219 -7.49 -19.32 19.52
C LEU A 219 -5.96 -19.25 19.62
N ASN A 220 -5.22 -20.10 18.92
CA ASN A 220 -3.76 -19.96 18.82
C ASN A 220 -3.36 -18.67 18.08
N ALA A 221 -4.18 -18.18 17.16
CA ALA A 221 -3.96 -16.89 16.51
C ALA A 221 -4.09 -15.72 17.49
N PHE A 222 -4.94 -15.83 18.51
CA PHE A 222 -5.03 -14.85 19.59
C PHE A 222 -3.72 -14.81 20.40
N MET A 223 -3.17 -15.98 20.75
CA MET A 223 -1.87 -16.08 21.43
C MET A 223 -0.73 -15.48 20.59
N CYS A 224 -0.73 -15.75 19.28
CA CYS A 224 0.21 -15.13 18.35
C CYS A 224 0.05 -13.59 18.33
N SER A 225 -1.17 -13.08 18.41
CA SER A 225 -1.45 -11.64 18.42
C SER A 225 -0.89 -10.93 19.66
N LEU A 226 -0.75 -11.62 20.79
CA LEU A 226 -0.14 -11.05 22.00
C LEU A 226 1.35 -10.73 21.83
N THR A 227 2.05 -11.45 20.94
CA THR A 227 3.48 -11.24 20.65
C THR A 227 3.75 -9.98 19.82
N LEU A 228 2.71 -9.39 19.21
CA LEU A 228 2.77 -8.18 18.39
C LEU A 228 2.99 -6.95 19.27
N GLN A 229 4.19 -6.77 19.79
CA GLN A 229 4.54 -5.63 20.65
C GLN A 229 4.63 -4.32 19.86
N PRO A 230 4.45 -3.15 20.51
CA PRO A 230 4.70 -1.86 19.89
C PRO A 230 6.13 -1.77 19.35
N VAL A 231 6.28 -1.38 18.08
CA VAL A 231 7.58 -1.38 17.39
C VAL A 231 8.60 -0.42 18.02
N LEU A 232 8.13 0.66 18.66
CA LEU A 232 8.96 1.65 19.34
C LEU A 232 9.80 1.06 20.49
N TRP A 233 9.41 -0.09 21.05
CA TRP A 233 10.20 -0.77 22.09
C TRP A 233 11.45 -1.45 21.53
N HIS A 234 11.45 -1.70 20.22
CA HIS A 234 12.49 -2.48 19.54
C HIS A 234 13.30 -1.63 18.55
N SER A 235 12.90 -0.38 18.31
CA SER A 235 13.69 0.54 17.48
C SER A 235 14.90 1.04 18.26
N THR A 236 16.08 0.92 17.67
CA THR A 236 17.27 1.60 18.19
C THR A 236 17.07 3.09 18.00
N THR A 237 16.76 3.81 19.08
CA THR A 237 16.87 5.27 19.08
C THR A 237 18.34 5.57 18.79
N LYS A 238 18.68 6.05 17.60
CA LYS A 238 19.91 6.82 17.48
C LYS A 238 19.70 8.03 18.37
N THR A 239 20.34 7.98 19.53
CA THR A 239 20.21 9.00 20.56
C THR A 239 20.61 10.33 19.92
N ALA A 240 19.72 11.33 19.99
CA ALA A 240 20.06 12.72 19.72
C ALA A 240 21.10 13.29 20.73
N GLU A 241 21.72 12.42 21.53
CA GLU A 241 22.82 12.73 22.44
C GLU A 241 24.18 12.75 21.72
N GLU A 242 24.34 12.11 20.55
CA GLU A 242 25.61 12.20 19.80
C GLU A 242 25.81 13.58 19.13
N GLU A 243 24.73 14.29 18.77
CA GLU A 243 24.83 15.67 18.25
C GLU A 243 24.97 16.73 19.35
N THR A 244 24.64 16.43 20.61
CA THR A 244 24.73 17.43 21.71
C THR A 244 26.02 17.32 22.53
N ILE A 245 26.76 16.22 22.45
CA ILE A 245 28.01 16.04 23.19
C ILE A 245 29.25 16.47 22.38
N GLU A 246 29.21 16.45 21.04
CA GLU A 246 30.32 16.97 20.22
C GLU A 246 30.41 18.51 20.22
N ASP A 247 29.29 19.21 20.41
CA ASP A 247 29.24 20.69 20.34
C ASP A 247 29.74 21.41 21.61
N THR A 248 30.14 20.69 22.68
CA THR A 248 30.57 21.33 23.94
C THR A 248 32.03 21.11 24.33
N ASN A 249 32.84 20.35 23.57
CA ASN A 249 34.24 20.04 23.95
C ASN A 249 35.32 20.35 22.89
N THR A 250 35.12 21.33 22.02
CA THR A 250 36.19 21.85 21.13
C THR A 250 36.24 23.37 21.08
N SER A 251 36.49 24.00 22.23
CA SER A 251 37.08 25.34 22.27
C SER A 251 38.57 25.25 21.95
N GLY A 252 38.93 25.11 20.67
CA GLY A 252 40.33 25.05 20.28
C GLY A 252 40.58 24.90 18.78
N LYS A 253 40.65 26.03 18.06
CA LYS A 253 41.28 26.24 16.74
C LYS A 253 41.08 25.11 15.70
N GLU A 254 40.00 25.20 14.91
CA GLU A 254 39.95 24.51 13.62
C GLU A 254 40.33 25.46 12.46
N ASN A 255 41.40 25.09 11.76
CA ASN A 255 41.75 25.64 10.45
C ASN A 255 40.69 25.20 9.42
N ILE A 256 39.80 26.11 9.05
CA ILE A 256 38.83 25.88 7.97
C ILE A 256 39.60 25.86 6.63
N ASN A 257 39.91 24.67 6.14
CA ASN A 257 40.49 24.48 4.82
C ASN A 257 39.40 24.63 3.75
N PHE A 258 39.20 25.86 3.25
CA PHE A 258 38.18 26.16 2.26
C PHE A 258 38.60 25.62 0.88
N LYS A 259 38.04 24.49 0.45
CA LYS A 259 38.22 23.97 -0.91
C LYS A 259 37.14 24.50 -1.86
N CYS A 260 37.57 24.90 -3.04
CA CYS A 260 36.75 25.43 -4.12
C CYS A 260 35.80 24.36 -4.72
N LYS A 261 34.65 24.83 -5.26
CA LYS A 261 33.58 24.04 -5.90
C LYS A 261 34.07 23.15 -7.07
N TYR A 262 35.18 23.52 -7.72
CA TYR A 262 35.83 22.70 -8.75
C TYR A 262 36.50 21.44 -8.16
N CYS A 263 37.15 21.57 -6.99
CA CYS A 263 37.83 20.46 -6.32
C CYS A 263 36.82 19.45 -5.73
N GLN A 264 35.65 19.92 -5.27
CA GLN A 264 34.57 19.04 -4.79
C GLN A 264 33.91 18.22 -5.91
N ASN A 265 33.87 18.74 -7.14
CA ASN A 265 33.29 18.00 -8.27
C ASN A 265 34.21 16.88 -8.77
N LYS A 266 35.53 17.01 -8.61
CA LYS A 266 36.52 16.03 -9.10
C LYS A 266 36.62 14.77 -8.21
N GLU A 267 36.20 14.85 -6.95
CA GLU A 267 36.08 13.68 -6.06
C GLU A 267 34.78 12.90 -6.32
N ARG A 268 33.67 13.59 -6.65
CA ARG A 268 32.40 12.93 -7.04
C ARG A 268 32.49 12.10 -8.32
N GLU A 269 33.41 12.43 -9.23
CA GLU A 269 33.64 11.62 -10.44
C GLU A 269 34.43 10.34 -10.13
N LYS A 270 35.21 10.28 -9.05
CA LYS A 270 35.95 9.08 -8.64
C LYS A 270 35.10 8.08 -7.86
N ASP A 271 34.11 8.55 -7.10
CA ASP A 271 33.21 7.67 -6.35
C ASP A 271 32.15 6.99 -7.25
N MET A 272 32.01 7.46 -8.50
CA MET A 272 31.00 6.96 -9.45
C MET A 272 31.49 5.79 -10.32
N GLU A 273 32.77 5.42 -10.27
CA GLU A 273 33.35 4.30 -11.04
C GLU A 273 33.51 2.99 -10.24
N LEU A 274 33.14 2.96 -8.94
CA LEU A 274 33.34 1.79 -8.08
C LEU A 274 32.06 1.08 -7.61
N ASP A 275 30.88 1.47 -8.09
CA ASP A 275 29.62 0.80 -7.74
C ASP A 275 28.78 0.49 -8.99
N MET A 276 29.15 -0.60 -9.67
CA MET A 276 28.38 -1.17 -10.77
C MET A 276 28.00 -2.63 -10.47
N GLY A 277 27.13 -2.79 -9.48
CA GLY A 277 26.43 -4.04 -9.18
C GLY A 277 25.10 -3.79 -8.47
N GLU A 278 24.02 -4.33 -9.04
CA GLU A 278 22.63 -4.35 -8.53
C GLU A 278 21.82 -3.05 -8.60
N TYR A 279 20.92 -3.03 -9.58
CA TYR A 279 19.90 -2.00 -9.75
C TYR A 279 18.75 -2.23 -8.75
N GLU A 280 18.78 -1.54 -7.60
CA GLU A 280 17.65 -1.47 -6.67
C GLU A 280 17.01 -0.07 -6.72
N ILE A 281 15.70 0.00 -6.94
CA ILE A 281 14.94 1.25 -7.00
C ILE A 281 14.79 1.77 -5.57
N THR A 282 15.64 2.71 -5.14
CA THR A 282 15.45 3.48 -3.92
C THR A 282 15.49 4.99 -4.21
N GLU A 283 14.44 5.71 -3.81
CA GLU A 283 14.44 7.17 -3.64
C GLU A 283 15.08 7.54 -2.29
N PRO A 284 15.64 8.76 -2.13
CA PRO A 284 16.36 9.16 -0.93
C PRO A 284 15.39 9.34 0.24
N CYS A 285 15.77 8.83 1.41
CA CYS A 285 15.04 8.80 2.69
C CYS A 285 14.11 7.59 2.88
N GLY A 286 14.71 6.41 3.09
CA GLY A 286 14.00 5.20 3.45
C GLY A 286 13.29 5.25 4.82
N THR A 287 11.99 5.49 4.80
CA THR A 287 11.05 5.13 5.87
C THR A 287 9.79 4.54 5.20
N PRO A 288 9.09 3.57 5.82
CA PRO A 288 8.05 2.82 5.14
C PRO A 288 6.82 3.70 4.81
N LEU A 289 6.31 3.56 3.59
CA LEU A 289 4.92 3.86 3.25
C LEU A 289 4.01 2.96 4.09
N ILE A 290 3.65 3.47 5.26
CA ILE A 290 2.36 3.42 5.99
C ILE A 290 2.52 4.18 7.35
N ALA A 291 3.75 4.42 7.83
CA ALA A 291 4.00 5.27 9.02
C ALA A 291 4.33 6.74 8.68
N ARG A 292 4.25 7.11 7.40
CA ARG A 292 4.49 8.47 6.88
C ARG A 292 3.33 9.02 6.04
N SER A 293 2.13 8.46 6.23
CA SER A 293 0.93 8.90 5.51
C SER A 293 0.16 10.01 6.23
N ASN A 294 0.84 10.89 6.97
CA ASN A 294 0.21 12.13 7.44
C ASN A 294 1.13 13.36 7.48
N ASP A 295 2.11 13.42 6.57
CA ASP A 295 2.98 14.57 6.35
C ASP A 295 2.25 15.68 5.55
N GLY A 296 0.96 15.93 5.79
CA GLY A 296 0.17 16.92 5.03
C GLY A 296 0.08 16.67 3.51
N TRP A 297 0.71 15.62 2.99
CA TRP A 297 0.90 15.32 1.56
C TRP A 297 -0.14 14.32 1.01
N PHE A 298 -1.30 14.19 1.68
CA PHE A 298 -2.51 13.56 1.12
C PHE A 298 -3.61 14.61 0.86
N GLY A 299 -3.23 15.88 0.71
CA GLY A 299 -4.01 16.88 -0.01
C GLY A 299 -3.43 17.00 -1.42
N SER A 300 -4.17 16.58 -2.44
CA SER A 300 -3.76 16.73 -3.82
C SER A 300 -3.49 18.21 -4.16
N LYS A 301 -2.23 18.65 -4.12
CA LYS A 301 -1.75 19.67 -5.05
C LYS A 301 -1.64 19.03 -6.43
N LEU A 302 -2.79 18.73 -7.03
CA LEU A 302 -3.08 18.72 -8.48
C LEU A 302 -4.47 18.12 -8.68
N SER A 303 -5.51 18.93 -8.45
CA SER A 303 -6.69 18.82 -9.30
C SER A 303 -6.33 19.49 -10.62
N LEU A 304 -6.17 18.70 -11.66
CA LEU A 304 -5.95 19.14 -13.05
C LEU A 304 -7.24 19.79 -13.58
N ASN A 305 -7.52 20.99 -13.09
CA ASN A 305 -8.40 21.97 -13.75
C ASN A 305 -8.03 23.43 -13.44
N LYS A 306 -6.79 23.67 -12.98
CA LYS A 306 -6.20 25.02 -12.85
C LYS A 306 -5.04 25.23 -13.84
N GLU A 307 -5.28 24.91 -15.10
CA GLU A 307 -4.58 25.53 -16.23
C GLU A 307 -5.61 26.28 -17.11
N ALA A 308 -6.35 27.19 -16.47
CA ALA A 308 -7.08 28.23 -17.19
C ALA A 308 -7.38 29.36 -16.21
N ARG A 309 -7.01 30.59 -16.63
CA ARG A 309 -7.25 31.87 -15.95
C ARG A 309 -6.23 32.31 -14.89
N TYR A 310 -5.04 32.69 -15.36
CA TYR A 310 -4.41 33.89 -14.82
C TYR A 310 -5.20 35.12 -15.32
N TYR A 311 -6.18 35.57 -14.53
CA TYR A 311 -6.60 36.97 -14.64
C TYR A 311 -5.50 37.82 -14.03
N ARG A 312 -4.82 38.56 -14.89
CA ARG A 312 -3.95 39.68 -14.54
C ARG A 312 -4.86 40.77 -13.97
N THR A 313 -5.00 40.84 -12.65
CA THR A 313 -5.66 41.98 -11.99
C THR A 313 -4.74 43.19 -12.13
N ARG A 314 -4.98 43.98 -13.18
CA ARG A 314 -4.32 45.26 -13.41
C ARG A 314 -5.06 46.29 -12.57
N GLN A 315 -4.41 46.79 -11.52
CA GLN A 315 -4.85 48.01 -10.85
C GLN A 315 -4.85 49.14 -11.88
N ILE A 316 -5.97 49.85 -11.90
CA ILE A 316 -6.19 51.07 -12.66
C ILE A 316 -5.51 52.20 -11.89
N SER A 317 -4.53 52.85 -12.51
CA SER A 317 -4.24 54.26 -12.26
C SER A 317 -3.92 54.92 -13.60
N GLU A 318 -4.64 55.98 -13.89
CA GLU A 318 -4.63 56.77 -15.11
C GLU A 318 -3.26 57.41 -15.39
N SER A 319 -2.86 57.46 -16.66
CA SER A 319 -2.56 58.71 -17.39
C SER A 319 -1.87 58.45 -18.74
N GLY A 320 -2.46 59.01 -19.81
CA GLY A 320 -1.75 59.70 -20.89
C GLY A 320 -1.01 58.91 -21.98
N GLY A 321 -1.65 58.79 -23.16
CA GLY A 321 -1.03 59.24 -24.43
C GLY A 321 -0.36 58.21 -25.35
N GLY A 322 -1.01 57.94 -26.49
CA GLY A 322 -0.40 58.10 -27.82
C GLY A 322 0.26 56.90 -28.53
N TYR A 323 -0.46 56.40 -29.55
CA TYR A 323 0.00 55.85 -30.85
C TYR A 323 0.87 54.57 -30.94
N GLY A 324 0.25 53.53 -31.56
CA GLY A 324 0.70 53.03 -32.87
C GLY A 324 1.48 51.71 -32.97
N VAL A 325 0.92 50.80 -33.79
CA VAL A 325 1.60 49.89 -34.74
C VAL A 325 1.77 48.39 -34.37
N GLU A 326 0.96 47.59 -35.08
CA GLU A 326 1.19 46.32 -35.80
C GLU A 326 2.01 45.14 -35.21
N GLU A 327 1.27 44.03 -35.05
CA GLU A 327 1.38 42.73 -35.75
C GLU A 327 2.66 41.85 -35.76
N ASN A 328 2.38 40.55 -35.58
CA ASN A 328 3.07 39.35 -36.07
C ASN A 328 4.14 38.62 -35.22
N ARG A 329 3.64 37.53 -34.59
CA ARG A 329 4.01 36.10 -34.83
C ARG A 329 5.49 35.70 -34.91
N GLU A 330 5.86 34.84 -33.94
CA GLU A 330 6.50 33.49 -34.08
C GLU A 330 7.74 33.17 -33.20
N LYS A 331 7.52 32.13 -32.37
CA LYS A 331 8.36 30.94 -32.10
C LYS A 331 9.82 31.11 -31.61
N CYS A 332 10.03 30.69 -30.36
CA CYS A 332 11.32 30.37 -29.70
C CYS A 332 11.14 28.94 -29.13
N PHE A 333 11.99 27.91 -29.31
CA PHE A 333 13.44 27.68 -29.14
C PHE A 333 13.77 26.32 -29.85
N PRO A 334 15.00 25.72 -29.87
CA PRO A 334 16.29 26.12 -29.28
C PRO A 334 17.51 25.98 -30.24
N LYS A 335 18.67 26.54 -29.83
CA LYS A 335 20.01 25.92 -30.03
C LYS A 335 21.09 26.77 -29.35
N ILE A 336 21.75 26.18 -28.36
CA ILE A 336 23.01 26.68 -27.80
C ILE A 336 24.12 26.10 -28.66
N ALA A 337 24.80 26.96 -29.43
CA ALA A 337 26.06 26.65 -30.06
C ALA A 337 26.97 27.87 -30.01
N SER A 338 28.18 27.60 -29.52
CA SER A 338 29.37 28.44 -29.42
C SER A 338 29.63 29.37 -30.61
N LYS A 339 30.06 30.60 -30.30
CA LYS A 339 31.31 31.26 -30.75
C LYS A 339 31.15 32.78 -30.60
N ALA A 340 31.80 33.37 -29.59
CA ALA A 340 32.17 34.78 -29.63
C ALA A 340 33.65 34.84 -29.95
N SER A 341 33.95 35.30 -31.15
CA SER A 341 35.27 35.53 -31.70
C SER A 341 35.58 37.02 -31.65
N ILE A 342 36.86 37.34 -31.45
CA ILE A 342 37.55 38.57 -31.88
C ILE A 342 37.38 39.78 -30.95
N TYR A 343 38.37 39.96 -30.07
CA TYR A 343 39.18 41.17 -30.06
C TYR A 343 40.65 40.80 -29.77
N SER A 344 41.54 41.71 -30.16
CA SER A 344 42.85 41.50 -30.78
C SER A 344 44.05 41.29 -29.86
N LYS A 345 45.07 40.65 -30.45
CA LYS A 345 46.49 40.60 -30.04
C LYS A 345 47.07 42.00 -29.72
N ALA A 346 47.85 42.10 -28.64
CA ALA A 346 49.24 42.57 -28.67
C ALA A 346 49.90 42.38 -27.29
N ASP A 347 51.12 41.85 -27.33
CA ASP A 347 52.23 41.92 -26.38
C ASP A 347 52.16 41.25 -24.99
N ARG A 348 52.91 40.14 -24.92
CA ARG A 348 53.52 39.56 -23.73
C ARG A 348 54.65 40.47 -23.28
N GLU A 349 54.67 40.82 -22.00
CA GLU A 349 55.76 40.48 -21.08
C GLU A 349 55.43 40.94 -19.65
N PHE A 350 55.84 40.13 -18.67
CA PHE A 350 55.89 40.45 -17.24
C PHE A 350 54.55 40.62 -16.49
N LEU A 351 54.15 39.60 -15.71
CA LEU A 351 54.21 39.69 -14.25
C LEU A 351 53.81 38.36 -13.60
N THR A 352 54.74 37.84 -12.81
CA THR A 352 54.47 36.96 -11.67
C THR A 352 53.49 37.61 -10.68
N SER A 353 52.68 36.76 -10.04
CA SER A 353 51.89 36.96 -8.81
C SER A 353 50.37 37.10 -8.97
N CYS A 354 49.70 36.29 -8.16
CA CYS A 354 48.27 36.08 -8.07
C CYS A 354 47.62 37.24 -7.31
N THR A 355 46.66 37.95 -7.91
CA THR A 355 45.86 38.99 -7.25
C THR A 355 44.42 38.52 -7.01
N CYS A 356 44.25 37.48 -6.17
CA CYS A 356 42.95 37.07 -5.66
C CYS A 356 42.37 38.00 -4.55
N ALA A 357 42.87 39.23 -4.44
CA ALA A 357 42.38 40.21 -3.46
C ALA A 357 41.34 41.18 -4.06
N GLU A 358 41.32 41.37 -5.38
CA GLU A 358 40.46 42.39 -6.01
C GLU A 358 39.08 41.83 -6.41
N GLU A 359 39.01 40.53 -6.71
CA GLU A 359 37.75 39.85 -7.08
C GLU A 359 36.85 39.56 -5.86
N LYS A 360 37.43 39.47 -4.65
CA LYS A 360 36.68 39.31 -3.39
C LYS A 360 35.87 40.56 -3.01
N LEU A 361 36.44 41.74 -3.21
CA LEU A 361 35.78 43.01 -2.88
C LEU A 361 34.62 43.34 -3.82
N LEU A 362 34.70 42.94 -5.09
CA LEU A 362 33.61 43.10 -6.06
C LEU A 362 32.45 42.12 -5.80
N LEU A 363 32.76 40.90 -5.35
CA LEU A 363 31.74 39.92 -4.99
C LEU A 363 30.99 40.29 -3.71
N GLU A 364 31.67 40.82 -2.69
CA GLU A 364 31.02 41.32 -1.47
C GLU A 364 30.10 42.52 -1.74
N LYS A 365 30.51 43.45 -2.61
CA LYS A 365 29.66 44.59 -3.02
C LYS A 365 28.42 44.14 -3.80
N ASN A 366 28.54 43.12 -4.65
CA ASN A 366 27.41 42.57 -5.40
C ASN A 366 26.50 41.69 -4.53
N LEU A 367 27.02 41.02 -3.50
CA LEU A 367 26.21 40.29 -2.52
C LEU A 367 25.35 41.23 -1.66
N GLN A 368 25.90 42.38 -1.23
CA GLN A 368 25.14 43.37 -0.47
C GLN A 368 24.02 44.03 -1.30
N ASN A 369 24.24 44.24 -2.60
CA ASN A 369 23.19 44.76 -3.49
C ASN A 369 22.12 43.71 -3.83
N THR A 370 22.48 42.42 -3.84
CA THR A 370 21.52 41.33 -4.07
C THR A 370 20.65 41.05 -2.83
N GLN A 371 21.21 41.22 -1.63
CA GLN A 371 20.47 41.08 -0.37
C GLN A 371 19.42 42.19 -0.19
N LYS A 372 19.72 43.44 -0.57
CA LYS A 372 18.75 44.55 -0.50
C LYS A 372 17.57 44.43 -1.48
N VAL A 373 17.70 43.66 -2.56
CA VAL A 373 16.61 43.42 -3.52
C VAL A 373 15.79 42.18 -3.15
N GLN A 374 16.36 41.23 -2.38
CA GLN A 374 15.64 40.04 -1.92
C GLN A 374 14.78 40.28 -0.67
N GLU A 375 15.10 41.27 0.16
CA GLU A 375 14.29 41.61 1.35
C GLU A 375 13.00 42.39 1.02
N ALA A 376 12.88 42.98 -0.17
CA ALA A 376 11.69 43.75 -0.57
C ALA A 376 10.63 42.94 -1.36
N LYS A 377 10.82 41.63 -1.55
CA LYS A 377 9.90 40.77 -2.35
C LYS A 377 9.50 39.45 -1.71
N GLN A 378 9.82 39.20 -0.44
CA GLN A 378 9.23 38.06 0.27
C GLN A 378 7.84 38.45 0.79
N PRO A 379 6.76 37.75 0.39
CA PRO A 379 5.57 37.72 1.23
C PRO A 379 5.99 37.06 2.55
N HIS A 380 5.67 37.67 3.68
CA HIS A 380 5.86 37.10 5.01
C HIS A 380 5.57 35.59 5.03
N PRO A 381 6.41 34.75 5.67
CA PRO A 381 6.07 33.36 5.89
C PRO A 381 4.87 33.34 6.85
N LYS A 382 3.68 33.05 6.32
CA LYS A 382 2.56 32.64 7.18
C LYS A 382 3.06 31.40 7.93
N SER A 383 2.91 31.40 9.25
CA SER A 383 3.21 30.22 10.07
C SER A 383 2.53 28.99 9.45
N LYS A 384 3.22 27.86 9.30
CA LYS A 384 2.66 26.60 8.78
C LYS A 384 1.31 26.24 9.41
N ASP A 385 1.10 26.64 10.65
CA ASP A 385 -0.17 26.46 11.38
C ASP A 385 -1.35 27.24 10.78
N GLN A 386 -1.13 28.43 10.20
CA GLN A 386 -2.17 29.24 9.55
C GLN A 386 -2.52 28.77 8.13
N GLU A 387 -1.62 28.06 7.45
CA GLU A 387 -1.94 27.38 6.17
C GLU A 387 -2.71 26.09 6.44
N ASN A 388 -2.30 25.30 7.43
CA ASN A 388 -3.01 24.09 7.85
C ASN A 388 -4.44 24.40 8.33
N GLU A 389 -4.63 25.45 9.13
CA GLU A 389 -5.97 25.86 9.59
C GLU A 389 -6.89 26.33 8.45
N LYS A 390 -6.32 26.95 7.40
CA LYS A 390 -7.09 27.37 6.21
C LYS A 390 -7.44 26.19 5.30
N GLU A 391 -6.54 25.24 5.14
CA GLU A 391 -6.78 24.00 4.38
C GLU A 391 -7.77 23.07 5.09
N ASP A 392 -7.71 22.98 6.43
CA ASP A 392 -8.69 22.23 7.23
C ASP A 392 -10.08 22.88 7.16
N ALA A 393 -10.16 24.21 7.19
CA ALA A 393 -11.42 24.95 6.98
C ALA A 393 -11.98 24.80 5.55
N GLU A 394 -11.13 24.68 4.53
CA GLU A 394 -11.57 24.36 3.16
C GLU A 394 -12.04 22.91 3.02
N ARG A 395 -11.40 21.94 3.70
CA ARG A 395 -11.86 20.54 3.77
C ARG A 395 -13.20 20.41 4.46
N GLU A 396 -13.49 21.22 5.47
CA GLU A 396 -14.80 21.24 6.13
C GLU A 396 -15.93 21.66 5.19
N ARG A 397 -15.64 22.53 4.19
CA ARG A 397 -16.59 23.01 3.17
C ARG A 397 -16.86 22.03 2.03
N LEU A 398 -16.10 20.94 1.91
CA LEU A 398 -16.33 19.93 0.88
C LEU A 398 -17.56 19.07 1.20
N SER A 399 -18.39 18.83 0.18
CA SER A 399 -19.48 17.86 0.26
C SER A 399 -18.95 16.47 0.61
N LEU A 400 -19.74 15.64 1.30
CA LEU A 400 -19.39 14.25 1.62
C LEU A 400 -18.93 13.47 0.37
N CYS A 401 -19.57 13.71 -0.78
CA CYS A 401 -19.19 13.08 -2.05
C CYS A 401 -17.80 13.53 -2.52
N GLN A 402 -17.46 14.81 -2.37
CA GLN A 402 -16.13 15.33 -2.70
C GLN A 402 -15.04 14.79 -1.75
N LYS A 403 -15.36 14.61 -0.47
CA LYS A 403 -14.45 13.96 0.49
C LYS A 403 -14.16 12.51 0.11
N ILE A 404 -15.18 11.76 -0.32
CA ILE A 404 -15.03 10.37 -0.80
C ILE A 404 -14.19 10.32 -2.08
N VAL A 405 -14.46 11.20 -3.05
CA VAL A 405 -13.69 11.30 -4.31
C VAL A 405 -12.22 11.58 -4.03
N LEU A 406 -11.92 12.51 -3.13
CA LEU A 406 -10.56 12.87 -2.75
C LEU A 406 -9.87 11.74 -1.97
N PHE A 407 -10.60 11.05 -1.10
CA PHE A 407 -10.06 9.97 -0.26
C PHE A 407 -9.70 8.72 -1.08
N PHE A 408 -10.54 8.32 -2.04
CA PHE A 408 -10.32 7.14 -2.88
C PHE A 408 -9.57 7.43 -4.18
N ASP A 409 -9.19 8.68 -4.45
CA ASP A 409 -8.60 9.14 -5.72
C ASP A 409 -9.38 8.57 -6.93
N LEU A 410 -10.70 8.81 -6.95
CA LEU A 410 -11.60 8.23 -7.96
C LEU A 410 -11.29 8.69 -9.39
N ASP A 411 -10.40 9.67 -9.57
CA ASP A 411 -9.83 10.02 -10.87
C ASP A 411 -9.15 8.82 -11.55
N LEU A 412 -8.66 7.86 -10.78
CA LEU A 412 -8.07 6.62 -11.31
C LEU A 412 -9.10 5.75 -12.06
N LEU A 413 -10.39 5.83 -11.70
CA LEU A 413 -11.46 5.16 -12.46
C LEU A 413 -11.70 5.77 -13.85
N ARG A 414 -11.16 6.96 -14.13
CA ARG A 414 -11.21 7.55 -15.47
C ARG A 414 -10.18 6.94 -16.40
N ASP A 415 -9.12 6.33 -15.86
CA ASP A 415 -8.16 5.59 -16.68
C ASP A 415 -8.72 4.21 -17.02
N PHE A 416 -9.13 4.06 -18.28
CA PHE A 416 -9.65 2.82 -18.82
C PHE A 416 -8.71 1.63 -18.57
N THR A 417 -7.40 1.84 -18.61
CA THR A 417 -6.43 0.77 -18.36
C THR A 417 -6.47 0.29 -16.93
N PHE A 418 -6.49 1.21 -15.98
CA PHE A 418 -6.56 0.82 -14.58
C PHE A 418 -7.85 0.06 -14.30
N VAL A 419 -8.99 0.52 -14.84
CA VAL A 419 -10.27 -0.17 -14.68
C VAL A 419 -10.23 -1.57 -15.29
N ASN A 420 -9.74 -1.71 -16.53
CA ASN A 420 -9.60 -3.01 -17.19
C ASN A 420 -8.69 -3.96 -16.41
N LEU A 421 -7.57 -3.45 -15.87
CA LEU A 421 -6.66 -4.20 -15.02
C LEU A 421 -7.33 -4.65 -13.71
N ALA A 422 -8.00 -3.74 -13.01
CA ALA A 422 -8.63 -4.00 -11.73
C ALA A 422 -9.80 -5.00 -11.86
N VAL A 423 -10.65 -4.84 -12.88
CA VAL A 423 -11.74 -5.78 -13.19
C VAL A 423 -11.18 -7.15 -13.53
N GLY A 424 -10.08 -7.22 -14.28
CA GLY A 424 -9.49 -8.52 -14.61
C GLY A 424 -8.91 -9.26 -13.43
N MET A 425 -8.20 -8.54 -12.56
CA MET A 425 -7.70 -9.10 -11.31
C MET A 425 -8.86 -9.59 -10.42
N ALA A 426 -9.98 -8.87 -10.39
CA ALA A 426 -11.16 -9.26 -9.63
C ALA A 426 -11.82 -10.55 -10.17
N ILE A 427 -12.05 -10.62 -11.48
CA ILE A 427 -12.60 -11.81 -12.17
C ILE A 427 -11.71 -13.03 -11.95
N MET A 428 -10.40 -12.85 -12.07
CA MET A 428 -9.45 -13.92 -11.84
C MET A 428 -9.47 -14.41 -10.39
N MET A 429 -9.50 -13.49 -9.43
CA MET A 429 -9.56 -13.85 -8.01
C MET A 429 -10.85 -14.60 -7.70
N PHE A 430 -11.97 -14.16 -8.27
CA PHE A 430 -13.26 -14.85 -8.18
C PHE A 430 -13.19 -16.29 -8.70
N GLY A 431 -12.68 -16.49 -9.93
CA GLY A 431 -12.57 -17.82 -10.52
C GLY A 431 -11.58 -18.74 -9.80
N GLU A 432 -10.57 -18.18 -9.12
CA GLU A 432 -9.65 -18.95 -8.29
C GLU A 432 -10.30 -19.43 -7.00
N ILE A 433 -10.89 -18.49 -6.25
CA ILE A 433 -11.50 -18.80 -4.94
C ILE A 433 -12.58 -19.84 -5.12
N ASN A 434 -13.47 -19.64 -6.10
CA ASN A 434 -14.57 -20.57 -6.33
C ASN A 434 -14.08 -21.94 -6.81
N PHE A 435 -13.05 -22.01 -7.65
CA PHE A 435 -12.46 -23.30 -8.01
C PHE A 435 -11.85 -24.00 -6.79
N SER A 436 -11.06 -23.29 -5.98
CA SER A 436 -10.42 -23.87 -4.78
C SER A 436 -11.46 -24.37 -3.78
N VAL A 437 -12.56 -23.64 -3.62
CA VAL A 437 -13.63 -23.97 -2.67
C VAL A 437 -14.53 -25.09 -3.19
N LEU A 438 -14.86 -25.09 -4.49
CA LEU A 438 -15.71 -26.09 -5.10
C LEU A 438 -14.96 -27.39 -5.45
N THR A 439 -13.62 -27.38 -5.42
CA THR A 439 -12.79 -28.57 -5.74
C THR A 439 -13.26 -29.85 -5.03
N PRO A 440 -13.56 -29.85 -3.71
CA PRO A 440 -14.07 -31.05 -3.04
C PRO A 440 -15.44 -31.50 -3.53
N PHE A 441 -16.31 -30.56 -3.91
CA PHE A 441 -17.63 -30.88 -4.47
C PHE A 441 -17.49 -31.45 -5.88
N ILE A 442 -16.63 -30.85 -6.71
CA ILE A 442 -16.31 -31.31 -8.06
C ILE A 442 -15.77 -32.75 -8.02
N LEU A 443 -14.74 -33.00 -7.21
CA LEU A 443 -14.10 -34.31 -7.14
C LEU A 443 -15.05 -35.37 -6.56
N ASN A 444 -15.92 -35.01 -5.61
CA ASN A 444 -16.97 -35.89 -5.12
C ASN A 444 -18.02 -36.21 -6.18
N SER A 445 -18.39 -35.24 -7.02
CA SER A 445 -19.31 -35.46 -8.14
C SER A 445 -18.76 -36.40 -9.22
N PHE A 446 -17.43 -36.54 -9.29
CA PHE A 446 -16.76 -37.53 -10.13
C PHE A 446 -16.66 -38.93 -9.49
N GLY A 447 -17.14 -39.08 -8.25
CA GLY A 447 -17.13 -40.35 -7.52
C GLY A 447 -15.83 -40.64 -6.76
N TYR A 448 -14.96 -39.65 -6.56
CA TYR A 448 -13.72 -39.84 -5.81
C TYR A 448 -13.97 -39.88 -4.30
N ASN A 449 -13.21 -40.74 -3.60
CA ASN A 449 -13.31 -40.88 -2.15
C ASN A 449 -12.64 -39.71 -1.42
N ASP A 450 -13.03 -39.42 -0.19
CA ASP A 450 -12.51 -38.30 0.60
C ASP A 450 -10.96 -38.34 0.71
N ARG A 451 -10.36 -39.52 0.91
CA ARG A 451 -8.89 -39.69 0.90
C ARG A 451 -8.24 -39.26 -0.42
N GLN A 452 -8.89 -39.53 -1.55
CA GLN A 452 -8.42 -39.14 -2.88
C GLN A 452 -8.54 -37.61 -3.06
N ILE A 453 -9.62 -37.01 -2.57
CA ILE A 453 -9.87 -35.56 -2.63
C ILE A 453 -8.82 -34.78 -1.85
N SER A 454 -8.56 -35.15 -0.59
CA SER A 454 -7.51 -34.49 0.22
C SER A 454 -6.13 -34.64 -0.41
N LEU A 455 -5.78 -35.81 -0.97
CA LEU A 455 -4.50 -36.02 -1.62
C LEU A 455 -4.33 -35.07 -2.81
N ALA A 456 -5.34 -34.94 -3.68
CA ALA A 456 -5.32 -34.03 -4.81
C ALA A 456 -5.16 -32.57 -4.36
N MET A 457 -5.89 -32.14 -3.32
CA MET A 457 -5.79 -30.78 -2.76
C MET A 457 -4.43 -30.50 -2.12
N SER A 458 -3.86 -31.46 -1.38
CA SER A 458 -2.53 -31.34 -0.79
C SER A 458 -1.45 -31.21 -1.86
N LEU A 459 -1.54 -31.97 -2.96
CA LEU A 459 -0.58 -31.89 -4.08
C LEU A 459 -0.70 -30.57 -4.84
N LEU A 460 -1.92 -30.09 -5.10
CA LEU A 460 -2.18 -28.79 -5.71
C LEU A 460 -1.52 -27.65 -4.91
N SER A 461 -1.77 -27.62 -3.60
CA SER A 461 -1.19 -26.62 -2.68
C SER A 461 0.31 -26.80 -2.49
N GLY A 462 0.80 -28.05 -2.50
CA GLY A 462 2.22 -28.37 -2.35
C GLY A 462 3.03 -27.81 -3.51
N MET A 463 2.55 -28.01 -4.74
CA MET A 463 3.22 -27.48 -5.92
C MET A 463 3.17 -25.95 -5.97
N ASP A 464 2.06 -25.33 -5.57
CA ASP A 464 1.94 -23.86 -5.43
C ASP A 464 3.06 -23.30 -4.51
N ILE A 465 3.27 -23.90 -3.34
CA ILE A 465 4.31 -23.45 -2.39
C ILE A 465 5.72 -23.65 -2.94
N ILE A 466 5.99 -24.81 -3.57
CA ILE A 466 7.29 -25.09 -4.19
C ILE A 466 7.61 -24.02 -5.22
N VAL A 467 6.66 -23.70 -6.11
CA VAL A 467 6.85 -22.66 -7.13
C VAL A 467 7.01 -21.28 -6.50
N ARG A 468 6.28 -20.97 -5.43
CA ARG A 468 6.43 -19.67 -4.74
C ARG A 468 7.77 -19.50 -4.05
N PHE A 469 8.35 -20.60 -3.54
CA PHE A 469 9.64 -20.59 -2.88
C PHE A 469 10.80 -20.58 -3.88
N PHE A 470 10.78 -21.45 -4.89
CA PHE A 470 11.86 -21.59 -5.86
C PHE A 470 11.74 -20.65 -7.06
N GLY A 471 10.55 -20.17 -7.38
CA GLY A 471 10.25 -19.29 -8.50
C GLY A 471 11.11 -18.03 -8.57
N PRO A 472 11.34 -17.28 -7.47
CA PRO A 472 12.19 -16.10 -7.49
C PRO A 472 13.63 -16.42 -7.91
N PHE A 473 14.21 -17.53 -7.41
CA PHE A 473 15.57 -17.95 -7.74
C PHE A 473 15.69 -18.44 -9.19
N ALA A 474 14.68 -19.15 -9.69
CA ALA A 474 14.67 -19.66 -11.06
C ALA A 474 14.53 -18.54 -12.10
N LEU A 475 13.84 -17.46 -11.76
CA LEU A 475 13.48 -16.39 -12.69
C LEU A 475 14.49 -15.23 -12.74
N GLU A 476 15.52 -15.22 -11.88
CA GLU A 476 16.64 -14.27 -11.97
C GLU A 476 17.34 -14.27 -13.35
N LYS A 477 17.28 -15.40 -14.06
CA LYS A 477 17.90 -15.57 -15.39
C LYS A 477 16.94 -15.32 -16.56
N VAL A 478 15.64 -15.13 -16.29
CA VAL A 478 14.60 -15.08 -17.32
C VAL A 478 14.22 -13.64 -17.62
N LYS A 479 14.51 -13.15 -18.84
CA LYS A 479 14.23 -11.78 -19.29
C LYS A 479 12.77 -11.55 -19.73
N LEU A 480 11.79 -12.16 -19.05
CA LEU A 480 10.37 -11.97 -19.36
C LEU A 480 9.75 -10.90 -18.47
N SER A 481 8.74 -10.18 -18.98
CA SER A 481 8.01 -9.20 -18.19
C SER A 481 7.07 -9.89 -17.18
N ASN A 482 6.88 -9.25 -16.02
CA ASN A 482 6.01 -9.76 -14.95
C ASN A 482 4.58 -10.07 -15.45
N SER A 483 4.04 -9.21 -16.33
CA SER A 483 2.71 -9.39 -16.91
C SER A 483 2.61 -10.64 -17.81
N VAL A 484 3.68 -10.98 -18.54
CA VAL A 484 3.72 -12.19 -19.39
C VAL A 484 3.82 -13.45 -18.53
N LEU A 485 4.70 -13.44 -17.52
CA LEU A 485 4.82 -14.56 -16.57
C LEU A 485 3.51 -14.82 -15.82
N PHE A 486 2.81 -13.75 -15.45
CA PHE A 486 1.47 -13.85 -14.88
C PHE A 486 0.46 -14.47 -15.85
N ALA A 487 0.43 -14.03 -17.10
CA ALA A 487 -0.46 -14.56 -18.14
C ALA A 487 -0.22 -16.06 -18.41
N ILE A 488 1.04 -16.49 -18.45
CA ILE A 488 1.41 -17.91 -18.60
C ILE A 488 0.82 -18.74 -17.46
N GLY A 489 0.94 -18.27 -16.20
CA GLY A 489 0.35 -18.95 -15.04
C GLY A 489 -1.16 -19.13 -15.15
N ILE A 490 -1.87 -18.12 -15.67
CA ILE A 490 -3.33 -18.19 -15.89
C ILE A 490 -3.68 -19.22 -16.96
N LEU A 491 -2.95 -19.23 -18.08
CA LEU A 491 -3.17 -20.17 -19.17
C LEU A 491 -2.97 -21.61 -18.71
N ILE A 492 -1.92 -21.89 -17.93
CA ILE A 492 -1.67 -23.22 -17.36
C ILE A 492 -2.84 -23.66 -16.46
N VAL A 493 -3.33 -22.78 -15.58
CA VAL A 493 -4.48 -23.07 -14.72
C VAL A 493 -5.74 -23.34 -15.55
N MET A 494 -6.01 -22.51 -16.57
CA MET A 494 -7.20 -22.63 -17.42
C MET A 494 -7.20 -23.94 -18.21
N ILE A 495 -6.09 -24.27 -18.86
CA ILE A 495 -5.91 -25.52 -19.60
C ILE A 495 -6.01 -26.71 -18.64
N GLY A 496 -5.34 -26.65 -17.48
CA GLY A 496 -5.42 -27.71 -16.48
C GLY A 496 -6.84 -27.96 -16.01
N ARG A 497 -7.61 -26.90 -15.69
CA ARG A 497 -9.03 -27.00 -15.33
C ARG A 497 -9.89 -27.60 -16.42
N LEU A 498 -9.63 -27.24 -17.68
CA LEU A 498 -10.34 -27.81 -18.83
C LEU A 498 -10.03 -29.30 -19.01
N LEU A 499 -8.77 -29.72 -18.83
CA LEU A 499 -8.38 -31.12 -18.96
C LEU A 499 -8.98 -31.98 -17.84
N VAL A 500 -9.10 -31.45 -16.62
CA VAL A 500 -9.71 -32.18 -15.49
C VAL A 500 -11.16 -32.61 -15.80
N THR A 501 -11.93 -31.81 -16.53
CA THR A 501 -13.32 -32.15 -16.89
C THR A 501 -13.42 -33.20 -18.00
N LEU A 502 -12.33 -33.50 -18.70
CA LEU A 502 -12.30 -34.44 -19.82
C LEU A 502 -11.80 -35.83 -19.41
N THR A 503 -11.24 -35.96 -18.21
CA THR A 503 -10.56 -37.18 -17.76
C THR A 503 -11.31 -37.86 -16.63
N ASN A 504 -11.48 -39.18 -16.73
CA ASN A 504 -12.11 -40.00 -15.69
C ASN A 504 -11.10 -40.79 -14.84
N SER A 505 -9.80 -40.72 -15.17
CA SER A 505 -8.75 -41.45 -14.46
C SER A 505 -8.19 -40.62 -13.31
N PHE A 506 -8.23 -41.19 -12.10
CA PHE A 506 -7.73 -40.53 -10.88
C PHE A 506 -6.25 -40.15 -10.98
N GLU A 507 -5.41 -41.04 -11.55
CA GLU A 507 -3.97 -40.77 -11.72
C GLU A 507 -3.71 -39.57 -12.64
N VAL A 508 -4.51 -39.44 -13.71
CA VAL A 508 -4.41 -38.31 -14.63
C VAL A 508 -4.87 -37.02 -13.94
N VAL A 509 -5.96 -37.08 -13.16
CA VAL A 509 -6.42 -35.93 -12.36
C VAL A 509 -5.35 -35.48 -11.36
N LEU A 510 -4.65 -36.41 -10.71
CA LEU A 510 -3.57 -36.10 -9.78
C LEU A 510 -2.43 -35.34 -10.46
N MET A 511 -1.99 -35.81 -11.64
CA MET A 511 -0.97 -35.13 -12.44
C MET A 511 -1.44 -33.74 -12.90
N LEU A 512 -2.71 -33.59 -13.30
CA LEU A 512 -3.28 -32.31 -13.68
C LEU A 512 -3.36 -31.34 -12.49
N PHE A 513 -3.65 -31.81 -11.28
CA PHE A 513 -3.65 -30.98 -10.07
C PHE A 513 -2.26 -30.43 -9.73
N VAL A 514 -1.20 -31.21 -9.97
CA VAL A 514 0.19 -30.71 -9.87
C VAL A 514 0.44 -29.60 -10.89
N VAL A 515 0.01 -29.78 -12.15
CA VAL A 515 0.15 -28.76 -13.21
C VAL A 515 -0.65 -27.49 -12.88
N ILE A 516 -1.88 -27.62 -12.39
CA ILE A 516 -2.70 -26.49 -11.93
C ILE A 516 -2.01 -25.79 -10.75
N GLY A 517 -1.41 -26.55 -9.82
CA GLY A 517 -0.67 -26.02 -8.67
C GLY A 517 0.55 -25.21 -9.10
N PHE A 518 1.28 -25.67 -10.11
CA PHE A 518 2.38 -24.93 -10.71
C PHE A 518 1.91 -23.59 -11.31
N GLY A 519 0.86 -23.62 -12.12
CA GLY A 519 0.29 -22.40 -12.72
C GLY A 519 -0.25 -21.43 -11.66
N LYS A 520 -0.89 -21.95 -10.61
CA LYS A 520 -1.36 -21.20 -9.44
C LYS A 520 -0.21 -20.52 -8.71
N GLY A 521 0.90 -21.22 -8.49
CA GLY A 521 2.10 -20.66 -7.86
C GLY A 521 2.71 -19.51 -8.65
N PHE A 522 2.87 -19.67 -9.96
CA PHE A 522 3.32 -18.59 -10.85
C PHE A 522 2.41 -17.38 -10.77
N ARG A 523 1.10 -17.60 -10.87
CA ARG A 523 0.09 -16.53 -10.79
C ARG A 523 0.16 -15.81 -9.43
N MET A 524 0.18 -16.53 -8.31
CA MET A 524 0.24 -15.92 -6.97
C MET A 524 1.52 -15.11 -6.74
N LEU A 525 2.65 -15.53 -7.33
CA LEU A 525 3.93 -14.85 -7.20
C LEU A 525 3.91 -13.47 -7.89
N PHE A 526 3.33 -13.38 -9.09
CA PHE A 526 3.32 -12.16 -9.90
C PHE A 526 2.09 -11.27 -9.69
N ALA A 527 0.97 -11.78 -9.18
CA ALA A 527 -0.24 -11.01 -8.89
C ALA A 527 -0.01 -9.66 -8.18
N PRO A 528 0.74 -9.59 -7.06
CA PRO A 528 0.95 -8.33 -6.33
C PRO A 528 1.88 -7.34 -7.07
N LEU A 529 2.61 -7.78 -8.10
CA LEU A 529 3.55 -6.94 -8.86
C LEU A 529 2.90 -6.25 -10.06
N ILE A 530 1.68 -6.66 -10.44
CA ILE A 530 0.99 -6.12 -11.60
C ILE A 530 0.54 -4.69 -11.37
N VAL A 531 -0.23 -4.43 -10.31
CA VAL A 531 -0.75 -3.07 -10.03
C VAL A 531 0.38 -2.02 -9.90
N PRO A 532 1.48 -2.27 -9.17
CA PRO A 532 2.63 -1.37 -9.13
C PRO A 532 3.31 -1.10 -10.48
N SER A 533 3.15 -2.01 -11.46
CA SER A 533 3.73 -1.84 -12.80
C SER A 533 2.96 -0.85 -13.69
N TYR A 534 1.71 -0.54 -13.35
CA TYR A 534 0.83 0.35 -14.13
C TYR A 534 0.47 1.64 -13.41
N VAL A 535 0.46 1.64 -12.07
CA VAL A 535 0.09 2.80 -11.24
C VAL A 535 1.34 3.35 -10.55
N PRO A 536 1.56 4.68 -10.57
CA PRO A 536 2.69 5.27 -9.87
C PRO A 536 2.61 5.02 -8.36
N LEU A 537 3.78 4.89 -7.72
CA LEU A 537 3.91 4.46 -6.33
C LEU A 537 3.12 5.34 -5.33
N ASN A 538 2.98 6.63 -5.61
CA ASN A 538 2.21 7.58 -4.80
C ASN A 538 0.69 7.32 -4.78
N ARG A 539 0.14 6.74 -5.85
CA ARG A 539 -1.29 6.42 -5.99
C ARG A 539 -1.60 4.93 -5.73
N LEU A 540 -0.58 4.12 -5.47
CA LEU A 540 -0.68 2.68 -5.26
C LEU A 540 -1.61 2.28 -4.10
N PRO A 541 -1.64 3.00 -2.95
CA PRO A 541 -2.60 2.70 -1.88
C PRO A 541 -4.06 2.91 -2.30
N ALA A 542 -4.35 4.00 -3.01
CA ALA A 542 -5.69 4.29 -3.53
C ALA A 542 -6.11 3.25 -4.58
N ALA A 543 -5.20 2.92 -5.50
CA ALA A 543 -5.40 1.88 -6.51
C ALA A 543 -5.68 0.50 -5.89
N SER A 544 -4.94 0.12 -4.85
CA SER A 544 -5.13 -1.15 -4.14
C SER A 544 -6.47 -1.18 -3.39
N GLY A 545 -6.86 -0.07 -2.76
CA GLY A 545 -8.17 0.06 -2.11
C GLY A 545 -9.34 -0.05 -3.10
N LEU A 546 -9.20 0.60 -4.25
CA LEU A 546 -10.18 0.55 -5.32
C LEU A 546 -10.28 -0.84 -5.96
N GLN A 547 -9.15 -1.53 -6.12
CA GLN A 547 -9.11 -2.93 -6.55
C GLN A 547 -9.85 -3.85 -5.56
N LEU A 548 -9.69 -3.65 -4.25
CA LEU A 548 -10.41 -4.43 -3.23
C LEU A 548 -11.92 -4.20 -3.32
N ILE A 549 -12.37 -2.96 -3.57
CA ILE A 549 -13.79 -2.65 -3.78
C ILE A 549 -14.32 -3.41 -5.01
N ILE A 550 -13.64 -3.30 -6.14
CA ILE A 550 -14.05 -3.97 -7.39
C ILE A 550 -14.11 -5.49 -7.16
N THR A 551 -13.09 -6.06 -6.50
CA THR A 551 -13.03 -7.49 -6.15
C THR A 551 -14.21 -7.92 -5.26
N SER A 552 -14.60 -7.07 -4.31
CA SER A 552 -15.72 -7.35 -3.39
C SER A 552 -17.05 -7.32 -4.12
N ILE A 553 -17.27 -6.33 -4.99
CA ILE A 553 -18.48 -6.23 -5.81
C ILE A 553 -18.58 -7.43 -6.76
N THR A 554 -17.48 -7.78 -7.43
CA THR A 554 -17.43 -8.95 -8.33
C THR A 554 -17.76 -10.24 -7.58
N SER A 555 -17.19 -10.45 -6.38
CA SER A 555 -17.44 -11.68 -5.62
C SER A 555 -18.88 -11.76 -5.13
N PHE A 556 -19.43 -10.67 -4.61
CA PHE A 556 -20.81 -10.62 -4.10
C PHE A 556 -21.85 -10.82 -5.22
N THR A 557 -21.58 -10.31 -6.43
CA THR A 557 -22.50 -10.40 -7.58
C THR A 557 -22.38 -11.73 -8.33
N LEU A 558 -21.16 -12.16 -8.64
CA LEU A 558 -20.93 -13.38 -9.43
C LEU A 558 -21.07 -14.67 -8.60
N GLY A 559 -20.91 -14.61 -7.27
CA GLY A 559 -21.01 -15.78 -6.39
C GLY A 559 -22.36 -16.52 -6.46
N PRO A 560 -23.49 -15.84 -6.22
CA PRO A 560 -24.82 -16.43 -6.35
C PRO A 560 -25.15 -16.88 -7.78
N LEU A 561 -24.69 -16.13 -8.78
CA LEU A 561 -24.86 -16.47 -10.20
C LEU A 561 -24.15 -17.78 -10.56
N LEU A 562 -22.92 -17.94 -10.09
CA LEU A 562 -22.13 -19.16 -10.31
C LEU A 562 -22.78 -20.39 -9.66
N GLY A 563 -23.31 -20.25 -8.45
CA GLY A 563 -24.03 -21.34 -7.80
C GLY A 563 -25.34 -21.68 -8.52
N SER A 564 -26.08 -20.67 -8.99
CA SER A 564 -27.29 -20.89 -9.81
C SER A 564 -27.01 -21.60 -11.14
N ILE A 565 -25.84 -21.35 -11.75
CA ILE A 565 -25.38 -22.08 -12.94
C ILE A 565 -25.06 -23.53 -12.57
N THR A 566 -24.44 -23.74 -11.41
CA THR A 566 -24.06 -25.07 -10.93
C THR A 566 -25.29 -25.93 -10.63
N ASP A 567 -26.30 -25.35 -9.97
CA ASP A 567 -27.56 -26.05 -9.65
C ASP A 567 -28.29 -26.51 -10.93
N LYS A 568 -28.21 -25.75 -12.03
CA LYS A 568 -28.92 -26.05 -13.29
C LYS A 568 -28.14 -26.95 -14.25
N PHE A 569 -26.82 -26.76 -14.35
CA PHE A 569 -26.00 -27.35 -15.41
C PHE A 569 -24.89 -28.28 -14.88
N GLY A 570 -24.71 -28.36 -13.57
CA GLY A 570 -23.70 -29.20 -12.92
C GLY A 570 -22.29 -28.59 -12.91
N TYR A 571 -21.41 -29.22 -12.14
CA TYR A 571 -20.06 -28.72 -11.83
C TYR A 571 -19.13 -28.60 -13.05
N ALA A 572 -19.25 -29.48 -14.05
CA ALA A 572 -18.43 -29.42 -15.26
C ALA A 572 -18.68 -28.12 -16.05
N VAL A 573 -19.95 -27.75 -16.24
CA VAL A 573 -20.34 -26.50 -16.91
C VAL A 573 -19.90 -25.28 -16.10
N THR A 574 -19.95 -25.36 -14.76
CA THR A 574 -19.43 -24.31 -13.88
C THR A 574 -17.95 -24.05 -14.11
N ILE A 575 -17.13 -25.10 -14.25
CA ILE A 575 -15.69 -24.97 -14.55
C ILE A 575 -15.48 -24.30 -15.91
N HIS A 576 -16.22 -24.72 -16.94
CA HIS A 576 -16.14 -24.10 -18.26
C HIS A 576 -16.56 -22.64 -18.25
N CYS A 577 -17.60 -22.27 -17.48
CA CYS A 577 -18.05 -20.89 -17.32
C CYS A 577 -16.98 -20.02 -16.65
N MET A 578 -16.37 -20.51 -15.56
CA MET A 578 -15.25 -19.83 -14.91
C MET A 578 -14.06 -19.63 -15.85
N ASN A 579 -13.69 -20.68 -16.60
CA ASN A 579 -12.61 -20.61 -17.59
C ASN A 579 -12.95 -19.61 -18.72
N ALA A 580 -14.18 -19.61 -19.23
CA ALA A 580 -14.63 -18.68 -20.26
C ALA A 580 -14.55 -17.23 -19.79
N LEU A 581 -14.96 -16.96 -18.53
CA LEU A 581 -14.86 -15.63 -17.94
C LEU A 581 -13.39 -15.18 -17.81
N THR A 582 -12.49 -16.06 -17.38
CA THR A 582 -11.05 -15.75 -17.32
C THR A 582 -10.42 -15.58 -18.71
N CYS A 583 -10.88 -16.34 -19.71
CA CYS A 583 -10.41 -16.22 -21.09
C CYS A 583 -10.83 -14.89 -21.71
N LEU A 584 -12.09 -14.48 -21.54
CA LEU A 584 -12.60 -13.19 -22.00
C LEU A 584 -11.75 -12.04 -21.43
N MET A 585 -11.37 -12.15 -20.16
CA MET A 585 -10.54 -11.15 -19.52
C MET A 585 -9.11 -11.10 -20.09
N LEU A 586 -8.48 -12.26 -20.29
CA LEU A 586 -7.16 -12.32 -20.93
C LEU A 586 -7.18 -11.72 -22.34
N LEU A 587 -8.26 -11.96 -23.10
CA LEU A 587 -8.45 -11.36 -24.41
C LEU A 587 -8.53 -9.84 -24.32
N PHE A 588 -9.24 -9.28 -23.33
CA PHE A 588 -9.29 -7.82 -23.14
C PHE A 588 -7.93 -7.24 -22.73
N TRP A 589 -7.15 -7.90 -21.89
CA TRP A 589 -5.79 -7.46 -21.58
C TRP A 589 -4.86 -7.53 -22.79
N LEU A 590 -4.98 -8.59 -23.61
CA LEU A 590 -4.20 -8.74 -24.83
C LEU A 590 -4.57 -7.68 -25.86
N LEU A 591 -5.86 -7.41 -26.06
CA LEU A 591 -6.36 -6.33 -26.91
C LEU A 591 -5.85 -4.97 -26.44
N GLU A 592 -5.90 -4.69 -25.15
CA GLU A 592 -5.39 -3.44 -24.59
C GLU A 592 -3.88 -3.29 -24.82
N TYR A 593 -3.11 -4.35 -24.59
CA TYR A 593 -1.68 -4.38 -24.86
C TYR A 593 -1.37 -4.10 -26.34
N LEU A 594 -2.10 -4.71 -27.27
CA LEU A 594 -1.94 -4.49 -28.70
C LEU A 594 -2.29 -3.05 -29.11
N ILE A 595 -3.37 -2.49 -28.58
CA ILE A 595 -3.78 -1.09 -28.84
C ILE A 595 -2.69 -0.13 -28.34
N ARG A 596 -2.14 -0.37 -27.15
CA ARG A 596 -1.06 0.44 -26.57
C ARG A 596 0.22 0.34 -27.38
N SER A 597 0.63 -0.87 -27.77
CA SER A 597 1.81 -1.10 -28.60
C SER A 597 1.71 -0.35 -29.94
N ARG A 598 0.54 -0.41 -30.60
CA ARG A 598 0.29 0.35 -31.84
C ARG A 598 0.35 1.87 -31.61
N ARG A 599 -0.25 2.39 -30.54
CA ARG A 599 -0.20 3.83 -30.20
C ARG A 599 1.21 4.31 -29.88
N SER A 600 2.03 3.48 -29.22
CA SER A 600 3.43 3.80 -28.94
C SER A 600 4.26 3.85 -30.22
N ASN A 601 4.09 2.86 -31.10
CA ASN A 601 4.81 2.84 -32.38
C ASN A 601 4.41 4.02 -33.28
N MET A 602 3.15 4.46 -33.26
CA MET A 602 2.71 5.66 -33.99
C MET A 602 3.27 6.97 -33.42
N LYS A 603 3.62 7.03 -32.13
CA LYS A 603 4.28 8.19 -31.52
C LYS A 603 5.79 8.23 -31.78
N ILE A 604 6.41 7.09 -32.10
CA ILE A 604 7.84 7.00 -32.45
C ILE A 604 8.05 7.33 -33.94
N ASN A 605 7.05 7.05 -34.78
CA ASN A 605 7.07 7.33 -36.23
C ASN A 605 6.54 8.73 -36.60
N ARG A 606 6.17 9.57 -35.63
CA ARG A 606 5.83 11.00 -35.80
C ARG A 606 6.88 11.83 -35.10
#